data_AF-E4Y728-F1
#
_entry.id   AF-E4Y728-F1
#
_cell.length_a   1.000
_cell.length_b   1.000
_cell.length_c   1.000
_cell.angle_alpha   90.00
_cell.angle_beta   90.00
_cell.angle_gamma   90.00
#
_symmetry.space_group_name_H-M   'P 1'
#
loop_
_entity.id
_entity.type
_entity.pdbx_description
1 polymer ?
#
loop_
_entity_poly.entity_id
_entity_poly.type
_entity_poly.pdbx_seq_one_letter_code
_entity_poly.pdbx_strand_id
1 'polypeptide(L)'
;MKLFALFSIALAQDAGPGDGSRAMSLDKKISNAQVKCNYYMQKALVCHPPSSKITKYNHRIEKVLLDAKHHLETGKCEKNVAAPSPYRKRRQAEDDLFSADDEFTALEEEIEEFGAKGKYGNSANKDQLERLKGVCEKFANASLADDSLADCSKLGAWQKRIDHLLADLDIMEAVCEKQDQAAQNGY
;
A
#
# COMPACT_ATOMS: atom_id res chain seq x y z
N MET A 1 23.91 26.93 34.94
CA MET A 1 24.40 26.00 33.89
C MET A 1 23.29 25.04 33.51
N LYS A 2 23.28 24.61 32.24
CA LYS A 2 22.33 23.71 31.54
C LYS A 2 21.14 24.40 30.87
N LEU A 3 21.42 24.99 29.71
CA LEU A 3 20.46 25.17 28.62
C LEU A 3 20.44 23.85 27.82
N PHE A 4 19.28 23.20 27.72
CA PHE A 4 19.05 22.15 26.74
C PHE A 4 18.65 22.80 25.42
N ALA A 5 19.55 22.74 24.44
CA ALA A 5 19.26 23.09 23.06
C ALA A 5 18.40 21.99 22.44
N LEU A 6 17.13 22.30 22.16
CA LEU A 6 16.29 21.48 21.30
C LEU A 6 16.78 21.66 19.86
N PHE A 7 17.35 20.61 19.30
CA PHE A 7 17.56 20.50 17.86
C PHE A 7 16.20 20.31 17.19
N SER A 8 15.63 21.39 16.68
CA SER A 8 14.57 21.33 15.69
C SER A 8 15.16 20.74 14.42
N ILE A 9 14.94 19.45 14.17
CA ILE A 9 15.14 18.86 12.85
C ILE A 9 14.03 19.43 11.97
N ALA A 10 14.34 20.48 11.22
CA ALA A 10 13.50 20.92 10.12
C ALA A 10 13.51 19.81 9.07
N LEU A 11 12.42 19.04 8.99
CA LEU A 11 12.12 18.25 7.81
C LEU A 11 11.95 19.24 6.67
N ALA A 12 12.95 19.32 5.80
CA ALA A 12 12.85 20.01 4.53
C ALA A 12 11.67 19.41 3.77
N GLN A 13 10.55 20.11 3.77
CA GLN A 13 9.50 19.90 2.78
C GLN A 13 10.13 20.30 1.45
N ASP A 14 10.41 19.31 0.61
CA ASP A 14 10.87 19.49 -0.77
C ASP A 14 9.70 20.01 -1.64
N ALA A 15 9.14 21.16 -1.24
CA ALA A 15 8.13 21.88 -1.97
C ALA A 15 8.83 22.89 -2.89
N GLY A 16 9.35 22.36 -4.00
CA GLY A 16 9.81 23.17 -5.12
C GLY A 16 8.69 24.05 -5.69
N PRO A 17 9.03 25.17 -6.35
CA PRO A 17 8.08 26.18 -6.76
C PRO A 17 7.26 25.74 -7.98
N GLY A 18 5.94 25.68 -7.84
CA GLY A 18 4.98 25.97 -8.91
C GLY A 18 5.02 25.12 -10.18
N ASP A 19 4.86 23.80 -10.07
CA ASP A 19 4.28 22.98 -11.14
C ASP A 19 2.95 22.41 -10.64
N GLY A 20 1.86 22.64 -11.36
CA GLY A 20 0.53 22.08 -11.10
C GLY A 20 0.44 20.56 -11.32
N SER A 21 1.53 19.83 -11.09
CA SER A 21 1.64 18.39 -11.17
C SER A 21 1.44 17.80 -9.77
N ARG A 22 0.23 17.32 -9.48
CA ARG A 22 -0.11 16.54 -8.27
C ARG A 22 0.48 15.11 -8.30
N ALA A 23 1.47 14.85 -9.14
CA ALA A 23 2.00 13.51 -9.35
C ALA A 23 2.81 13.02 -8.14
N MET A 24 2.40 11.89 -7.57
CA MET A 24 3.15 11.21 -6.50
C MET A 24 4.41 10.56 -7.07
N SER A 25 5.56 10.73 -6.38
CA SER A 25 6.80 10.05 -6.74
C SER A 25 6.71 8.52 -6.53
N LEU A 26 7.53 7.76 -7.26
CA LEU A 26 7.62 6.30 -7.08
C LEU A 26 7.88 5.92 -5.62
N ASP A 27 8.78 6.64 -4.94
CA ASP A 27 9.07 6.42 -3.52
C ASP A 27 7.85 6.59 -2.62
N LYS A 28 7.06 7.64 -2.88
CA LYS A 28 5.85 7.89 -2.13
C LYS A 28 4.78 6.82 -2.42
N LYS A 29 4.65 6.37 -3.66
CA LYS A 29 3.75 5.25 -4.03
C LYS A 29 4.13 3.97 -3.30
N ILE A 30 5.42 3.63 -3.29
CA ILE A 30 5.95 2.44 -2.59
C ILE A 30 5.71 2.54 -1.08
N SER A 31 6.04 3.68 -0.47
CA SER A 31 5.83 3.89 0.97
C SER A 31 4.35 3.77 1.34
N ASN A 32 3.47 4.38 0.55
CA ASN A 32 2.04 4.28 0.78
C ASN A 32 1.54 2.84 0.61
N ALA A 33 2.00 2.11 -0.41
CA ALA A 33 1.65 0.70 -0.59
C ALA A 33 2.05 -0.15 0.63
N GLN A 34 3.26 0.05 1.15
CA GLN A 34 3.74 -0.64 2.35
C GLN A 34 2.86 -0.38 3.57
N VAL A 35 2.62 0.90 3.89
CA VAL A 35 1.82 1.30 5.05
C VAL A 35 0.40 0.75 4.95
N LYS A 36 -0.24 0.95 3.80
CA LYS A 36 -1.67 0.65 3.60
C LYS A 36 -1.92 -0.84 3.54
N CYS A 37 -1.08 -1.59 2.83
CA CYS A 37 -1.19 -3.04 2.81
C CYS A 37 -0.86 -3.66 4.18
N ASN A 38 0.10 -3.10 4.91
CA ASN A 38 0.36 -3.54 6.27
C ASN A 38 -0.84 -3.31 7.18
N TYR A 39 -1.44 -2.12 7.12
CA TYR A 39 -2.62 -1.78 7.90
C TYR A 39 -3.79 -2.72 7.57
N TYR A 40 -4.11 -2.90 6.28
CA TYR A 40 -5.11 -3.88 5.84
C TYR A 40 -4.84 -5.27 6.42
N MET A 41 -3.62 -5.79 6.31
CA MET A 41 -3.27 -7.10 6.88
C MET A 41 -3.45 -7.15 8.40
N GLN A 42 -3.12 -6.09 9.12
CA GLN A 42 -3.31 -6.02 10.58
C GLN A 42 -4.79 -6.05 10.99
N LYS A 43 -5.69 -5.53 10.15
CA LYS A 43 -7.13 -5.51 10.42
C LYS A 43 -7.86 -6.75 9.91
N ALA A 44 -7.42 -7.31 8.77
CA ALA A 44 -8.07 -8.44 8.11
C ALA A 44 -7.61 -9.79 8.66
N LEU A 45 -6.33 -9.93 9.02
CA LEU A 45 -5.72 -11.22 9.36
C LEU A 45 -5.67 -11.47 10.88
N VAL A 46 -6.72 -11.05 11.60
CA VAL A 46 -6.87 -11.13 13.07
C VAL A 46 -7.27 -12.52 13.58
N CYS A 47 -6.81 -13.58 12.93
CA CYS A 47 -7.06 -14.96 13.32
C CYS A 47 -5.78 -15.82 13.25
N HIS A 48 -5.84 -17.05 13.78
CA HIS A 48 -4.72 -17.98 13.71
C HIS A 48 -4.99 -19.06 12.64
N PRO A 49 -4.03 -19.36 11.73
CA PRO A 49 -2.67 -18.84 11.63
C PRO A 49 -2.41 -17.51 10.87
N PRO A 50 -3.33 -16.91 10.08
CA PRO A 50 -3.04 -15.71 9.26
C PRO A 50 -2.28 -14.57 9.94
N SER A 51 -2.61 -14.23 11.19
CA SER A 51 -1.90 -13.20 11.97
C SER A 51 -0.38 -13.38 12.01
N SER A 52 0.10 -14.61 12.11
CA SER A 52 1.54 -14.93 12.12
C SER A 52 2.24 -14.69 10.78
N LYS A 53 1.47 -14.57 9.70
CA LYS A 53 1.97 -14.40 8.33
C LYS A 53 2.07 -12.93 7.89
N ILE A 54 1.51 -11.99 8.66
CA ILE A 54 1.49 -10.55 8.33
C ILE A 54 2.90 -10.04 8.00
N THR A 55 3.88 -10.25 8.89
CA THR A 55 5.26 -9.79 8.68
C THR A 55 5.88 -10.36 7.40
N LYS A 56 5.61 -11.64 7.11
CA LYS A 56 6.14 -12.33 5.92
C LYS A 56 5.57 -11.75 4.64
N TYR A 57 4.26 -11.49 4.59
CA TYR A 57 3.62 -10.94 3.38
C TYR A 57 3.95 -9.46 3.19
N ASN A 58 4.04 -8.69 4.28
CA ASN A 58 4.53 -7.32 4.23
C ASN A 58 5.93 -7.22 3.61
N HIS A 59 6.86 -8.04 4.10
CA HIS A 59 8.21 -8.12 3.54
C HIS A 59 8.22 -8.54 2.06
N ARG A 60 7.34 -9.47 1.67
CA ARG A 60 7.26 -9.94 0.28
C ARG A 60 6.77 -8.86 -0.67
N ILE A 61 5.76 -8.09 -0.28
CA ILE A 61 5.25 -6.95 -1.05
C ILE A 61 6.35 -5.89 -1.17
N GLU A 62 6.92 -5.46 -0.03
CA GLU A 62 8.03 -4.52 0.02
C GLU A 62 9.19 -4.94 -0.89
N LYS A 63 9.60 -6.21 -0.83
CA LYS A 63 10.71 -6.73 -1.63
C LYS A 63 10.45 -6.62 -3.13
N VAL A 64 9.21 -6.79 -3.60
CA VAL A 64 8.89 -6.63 -5.03
C VAL A 64 8.99 -5.17 -5.43
N LEU A 65 8.42 -4.27 -4.64
CA LEU A 65 8.41 -2.84 -4.92
C LEU A 65 9.81 -2.22 -4.87
N LEU A 66 10.62 -2.61 -3.89
CA LEU A 66 12.01 -2.17 -3.78
C LEU A 66 12.91 -2.77 -4.87
N ASP A 67 12.62 -4.00 -5.35
CA ASP A 67 13.33 -4.56 -6.52
C ASP A 67 13.06 -3.71 -7.78
N ALA A 68 11.82 -3.22 -7.95
CA ALA A 68 11.46 -2.33 -9.05
C ALA A 68 12.22 -1.00 -8.97
N LYS A 69 12.20 -0.35 -7.80
CA LYS A 69 12.98 0.88 -7.54
C LYS A 69 14.46 0.67 -7.80
N HIS A 70 15.05 -0.40 -7.27
CA HIS A 70 16.48 -0.69 -7.46
C HIS A 70 16.85 -0.88 -8.95
N HIS A 71 15.99 -1.53 -9.73
CA HIS A 71 16.18 -1.69 -11.15
C HIS A 71 16.14 -0.35 -11.91
N LEU A 72 15.26 0.57 -11.50
CA LEU A 72 15.21 1.92 -12.02
C LEU A 72 16.51 2.69 -11.70
N GLU A 73 16.93 2.69 -10.43
CA GLU A 73 18.14 3.39 -9.97
C GLU A 73 19.43 2.86 -10.60
N THR A 74 19.50 1.55 -10.87
CA THR A 74 20.66 0.93 -11.52
C THR A 74 20.66 1.06 -13.04
N GLY A 75 19.66 1.74 -13.62
CA GLY A 75 19.56 1.95 -15.07
C GLY A 75 19.24 0.68 -15.86
N LYS A 76 18.65 -0.34 -15.22
CA LYS A 76 18.21 -1.58 -15.88
C LYS A 76 16.87 -1.46 -16.58
N CYS A 77 16.20 -0.33 -16.43
CA CYS A 77 15.03 0.04 -17.22
C CYS A 77 15.54 0.85 -18.42
N GLU A 78 15.36 0.28 -19.62
CA GLU A 78 15.85 0.92 -20.84
C GLU A 78 15.11 2.24 -21.04
N LYS A 79 15.85 3.32 -21.36
CA LYS A 79 15.23 4.58 -21.78
C LYS A 79 14.81 4.44 -23.24
N ASN A 80 13.79 3.65 -23.52
CA ASN A 80 13.09 3.81 -24.78
C ASN A 80 12.21 5.06 -24.65
N VAL A 81 12.03 5.82 -25.72
CA VAL A 81 11.24 7.05 -25.67
C VAL A 81 9.82 6.63 -25.30
N ALA A 82 9.42 6.93 -24.06
CA ALA A 82 8.09 6.62 -23.56
C ALA A 82 7.06 7.04 -24.61
N ALA A 83 6.27 6.08 -25.11
CA ALA A 83 5.17 6.41 -26.00
C ALA A 83 4.30 7.46 -25.29
N PRO A 84 3.90 8.56 -25.97
CA PRO A 84 3.15 9.62 -25.33
C PRO A 84 1.85 9.04 -24.74
N SER A 85 1.86 8.85 -23.42
CA SER A 85 0.67 8.45 -22.68
C SER A 85 -0.33 9.60 -22.74
N PRO A 86 -1.64 9.36 -22.99
CA PRO A 86 -2.62 10.42 -23.04
C PRO A 86 -2.62 11.17 -21.70
N TYR A 87 -2.24 12.45 -21.73
CA TYR A 87 -2.12 13.32 -20.54
C TYR A 87 -3.34 13.25 -19.60
N ARG A 88 -4.55 13.15 -20.18
CA ARG A 88 -5.81 13.02 -19.44
C ARG A 88 -5.86 11.75 -18.59
N LYS A 89 -5.36 10.62 -19.10
CA LYS A 89 -5.36 9.33 -18.39
C LYS A 89 -4.42 9.35 -17.20
N ARG A 90 -3.26 10.01 -17.32
CA ARG A 90 -2.29 10.14 -16.23
C ARG A 90 -2.85 10.96 -15.06
N ARG A 91 -3.43 12.14 -15.34
CA ARG A 91 -4.06 12.98 -14.31
C ARG A 91 -5.17 12.24 -13.56
N GLN A 92 -6.02 11.51 -14.29
CA GLN A 92 -7.08 10.73 -13.66
C GLN A 92 -6.52 9.68 -12.70
N ALA A 93 -5.47 8.95 -13.10
CA ALA A 93 -4.82 7.97 -12.23
C ALA A 93 -4.16 8.61 -10.99
N GLU A 94 -3.60 9.82 -11.12
CA GLU A 94 -3.04 10.58 -9.99
C GLU A 94 -4.14 11.05 -9.03
N ASP A 95 -5.24 11.60 -9.55
CA ASP A 95 -6.39 12.04 -8.73
C ASP A 95 -7.06 10.84 -8.04
N ASP A 96 -7.20 9.69 -8.72
CA ASP A 96 -7.72 8.46 -8.14
C ASP A 96 -6.84 7.97 -6.97
N LEU A 97 -5.51 8.12 -7.08
CA LEU A 97 -4.57 7.73 -6.05
C LEU A 97 -4.62 8.67 -4.84
N PHE A 98 -4.78 9.97 -5.07
CA PHE A 98 -4.99 10.95 -4.00
C PHE A 98 -6.31 10.69 -3.26
N SER A 99 -7.39 10.43 -4.00
CA SER A 99 -8.69 10.06 -3.41
C SER A 99 -8.59 8.78 -2.56
N ALA A 100 -7.76 7.81 -2.96
CA ALA A 100 -7.51 6.61 -2.19
C ALA A 100 -6.59 6.84 -0.96
N ASP A 101 -5.85 7.96 -0.90
CA ASP A 101 -5.11 8.42 0.28
C ASP A 101 -6.03 9.04 1.32
N ASP A 102 -6.94 9.90 0.86
CA ASP A 102 -7.97 10.50 1.71
C ASP A 102 -8.91 9.40 2.26
N GLU A 103 -9.34 8.46 1.41
CA GLU A 103 -10.17 7.33 1.82
C GLU A 103 -9.48 6.48 2.91
N PHE A 104 -8.17 6.23 2.76
CA PHE A 104 -7.41 5.48 3.76
C PHE A 104 -7.41 6.18 5.12
N THR A 105 -7.16 7.49 5.12
CA THR A 105 -7.10 8.30 6.34
C THR A 105 -8.44 8.26 7.07
N ALA A 106 -9.55 8.43 6.33
CA ALA A 106 -10.89 8.35 6.91
C ALA A 106 -11.20 6.95 7.49
N LEU A 107 -10.79 5.88 6.80
CA LEU A 107 -10.96 4.50 7.29
C LEU A 107 -10.13 4.22 8.54
N GLU A 108 -8.89 4.69 8.57
CA GLU A 108 -8.00 4.53 9.73
C GLU A 108 -8.62 5.16 10.98
N GLU A 109 -9.10 6.41 10.87
CA GLU A 109 -9.80 7.11 11.94
C GLU A 109 -11.07 6.36 12.39
N GLU A 110 -11.90 5.94 11.44
CA GLU A 110 -13.15 5.21 11.71
C GLU A 110 -12.90 3.88 12.45
N ILE A 111 -11.89 3.12 12.05
CA ILE A 111 -11.54 1.83 12.64
C ILE A 111 -10.89 2.01 14.02
N GLU A 112 -10.09 3.06 14.21
CA GLU A 112 -9.48 3.34 15.51
C GLU A 112 -10.50 3.80 16.55
N GLU A 113 -11.51 4.57 16.14
CA GLU A 113 -12.58 5.04 17.03
C GLU A 113 -13.62 3.94 17.33
N PHE A 114 -14.05 3.19 16.31
CA PHE A 114 -15.20 2.27 16.41
C PHE A 114 -14.87 0.78 16.24
N GLY A 115 -13.59 0.43 16.03
CA GLY A 115 -13.17 -0.95 15.77
C GLY A 115 -13.40 -1.90 16.95
N ALA A 116 -13.83 -3.12 16.64
CA ALA A 116 -14.02 -4.16 17.65
C ALA A 116 -12.66 -4.67 18.17
N LYS A 117 -12.45 -4.65 19.48
CA LYS A 117 -11.21 -5.14 20.11
C LYS A 117 -11.24 -6.66 20.24
N GLY A 118 -10.40 -7.36 19.48
CA GLY A 118 -10.23 -8.80 19.54
C GLY A 118 -8.93 -9.23 20.21
N LYS A 119 -8.79 -10.55 20.47
CA LYS A 119 -7.58 -11.17 21.05
C LYS A 119 -6.32 -10.93 20.20
N TYR A 120 -6.48 -10.72 18.89
CA TYR A 120 -5.40 -10.56 17.92
C TYR A 120 -5.29 -9.14 17.35
N GLY A 121 -6.06 -8.17 17.87
CA GLY A 121 -6.05 -6.77 17.41
C GLY A 121 -7.46 -6.19 17.24
N ASN A 122 -7.54 -4.91 16.87
CA ASN A 122 -8.81 -4.30 16.45
C ASN A 122 -9.16 -4.82 15.05
N SER A 123 -10.31 -5.48 14.91
CA SER A 123 -10.82 -5.95 13.63
C SER A 123 -11.70 -4.87 13.00
N ALA A 124 -11.49 -4.61 11.71
CA ALA A 124 -12.41 -3.79 10.93
C ALA A 124 -13.65 -4.61 10.54
N ASN A 125 -14.79 -3.95 10.32
CA ASN A 125 -15.97 -4.63 9.77
C ASN A 125 -15.77 -4.98 8.29
N LYS A 126 -16.67 -5.80 7.71
CA LYS A 126 -16.52 -6.30 6.34
C LYS A 126 -16.39 -5.19 5.29
N ASP A 127 -17.23 -4.16 5.39
CA ASP A 127 -17.22 -3.05 4.43
C ASP A 127 -15.91 -2.24 4.53
N GLN A 128 -15.43 -2.01 5.76
CA GLN A 128 -14.15 -1.38 6.02
C GLN A 128 -12.98 -2.22 5.47
N LEU A 129 -13.02 -3.54 5.63
CA LEU A 129 -12.01 -4.45 5.09
C LEU A 129 -11.95 -4.43 3.57
N GLU A 130 -13.11 -4.47 2.89
CA GLU A 130 -13.17 -4.40 1.43
C GLU A 130 -12.57 -3.08 0.91
N ARG A 131 -12.86 -1.95 1.57
CA ARG A 131 -12.29 -0.65 1.21
C ARG A 131 -10.79 -0.58 1.49
N LEU A 132 -10.32 -1.08 2.65
CA LEU A 132 -8.89 -1.15 2.98
C LEU A 132 -8.12 -2.03 1.99
N LYS A 133 -8.71 -3.17 1.58
CA LYS A 133 -8.17 -4.02 0.53
C LYS A 133 -8.04 -3.25 -0.77
N GLY A 134 -9.11 -2.59 -1.21
CA GLY A 134 -9.09 -1.78 -2.44
C GLY A 134 -8.00 -0.69 -2.41
N VAL A 135 -7.80 -0.05 -1.27
CA VAL A 135 -6.71 0.91 -1.06
C VAL A 135 -5.33 0.24 -1.17
N CYS A 136 -5.10 -0.89 -0.51
CA CYS A 136 -3.85 -1.65 -0.60
C CYS A 136 -3.53 -2.02 -2.06
N GLU A 137 -4.49 -2.61 -2.77
CA GLU A 137 -4.35 -3.01 -4.17
C GLU A 137 -4.05 -1.82 -5.08
N LYS A 138 -4.79 -0.71 -4.92
CA LYS A 138 -4.56 0.52 -5.70
C LYS A 138 -3.13 1.01 -5.56
N PHE A 139 -2.60 1.11 -4.34
CA PHE A 139 -1.24 1.63 -4.13
C PHE A 139 -0.15 0.64 -4.54
N ALA A 140 -0.34 -0.67 -4.30
CA ALA A 140 0.59 -1.69 -4.75
C ALA A 140 0.72 -1.71 -6.28
N ASN A 141 -0.42 -1.63 -6.98
CA ASN A 141 -0.46 -1.61 -8.45
C ASN A 141 0.01 -0.26 -9.02
N ALA A 142 -0.36 0.86 -8.42
CA ALA A 142 0.09 2.19 -8.84
C ALA A 142 1.61 2.35 -8.76
N SER A 143 2.25 1.68 -7.79
CA SER A 143 3.72 1.67 -7.66
C SER A 143 4.38 1.03 -8.89
N LEU A 144 3.80 -0.03 -9.44
CA LEU A 144 4.33 -0.70 -10.64
C LEU A 144 3.82 -0.08 -11.95
N ALA A 145 2.74 0.70 -11.90
CA ALA A 145 2.21 1.44 -13.04
C ALA A 145 2.87 2.83 -13.21
N ASP A 146 3.95 3.11 -12.48
CA ASP A 146 4.69 4.36 -12.63
C ASP A 146 5.33 4.46 -14.02
N ASP A 147 5.20 5.63 -14.66
CA ASP A 147 5.73 5.87 -16.02
C ASP A 147 7.25 5.61 -16.09
N SER A 148 7.99 5.81 -14.99
CA SER A 148 9.43 5.51 -14.94
C SER A 148 9.75 4.01 -15.06
N LEU A 149 8.77 3.14 -14.82
CA LEU A 149 8.93 1.68 -14.90
C LEU A 149 8.41 1.08 -16.22
N ALA A 150 7.81 1.88 -17.10
CA ALA A 150 7.11 1.41 -18.29
C ALA A 150 7.98 0.52 -19.19
N ASP A 151 9.27 0.85 -19.30
CA ASP A 151 10.24 0.15 -20.14
C ASP A 151 11.14 -0.84 -19.36
N CYS A 152 10.80 -1.16 -18.12
CA CYS A 152 11.53 -2.18 -17.36
C CYS A 152 11.16 -3.58 -17.87
N SER A 153 12.14 -4.35 -18.34
CA SER A 153 11.96 -5.74 -18.81
C SER A 153 11.33 -6.69 -17.76
N LYS A 154 11.51 -6.39 -16.47
CA LYS A 154 10.94 -7.16 -15.36
C LYS A 154 9.57 -6.68 -14.89
N LEU A 155 9.00 -5.63 -15.49
CA LEU A 155 7.73 -5.04 -15.05
C LEU A 155 6.61 -6.10 -14.93
N GLY A 156 6.40 -6.89 -15.98
CA GLY A 156 5.37 -7.93 -15.98
C GLY A 156 5.63 -9.04 -14.95
N ALA A 157 6.89 -9.29 -14.57
CA ALA A 157 7.22 -10.24 -13.52
C ALA A 157 6.93 -9.68 -12.13
N TRP A 158 7.14 -8.38 -11.90
CA TRP A 158 6.77 -7.72 -10.65
C TRP A 158 5.26 -7.66 -10.48
N GLN A 159 4.52 -7.31 -11.53
CA GLN A 159 3.05 -7.26 -11.51
C GLN A 159 2.47 -8.62 -11.14
N LYS A 160 2.85 -9.70 -11.83
CA LYS A 160 2.43 -11.07 -11.50
C LYS A 160 2.74 -11.46 -10.06
N ARG A 161 3.86 -10.99 -9.51
CA ARG A 161 4.23 -11.27 -8.13
C ARG A 161 3.37 -10.49 -7.14
N ILE A 162 3.05 -9.22 -7.41
CA ILE A 162 2.12 -8.44 -6.60
C ILE A 162 0.72 -9.06 -6.66
N ASP A 163 0.22 -9.39 -7.85
CA ASP A 163 -1.10 -10.01 -8.03
C ASP A 163 -1.24 -11.30 -7.22
N HIS A 164 -0.23 -12.17 -7.27
CA HIS A 164 -0.21 -13.40 -6.48
C HIS A 164 -0.15 -13.11 -4.97
N LEU A 165 0.64 -12.13 -4.54
CA LEU A 165 0.71 -11.78 -3.12
C LEU A 165 -0.62 -11.23 -2.61
N LEU A 166 -1.33 -10.41 -3.39
CA LEU A 166 -2.65 -9.88 -3.05
C LEU A 166 -3.70 -11.00 -3.02
N ALA A 167 -3.70 -11.91 -4.00
CA ALA A 167 -4.57 -13.08 -4.00
C ALA A 167 -4.35 -14.01 -2.79
N ASP A 168 -3.10 -14.16 -2.34
CA ASP A 168 -2.79 -14.87 -1.09
C ASP A 168 -3.39 -14.17 0.14
N LEU A 169 -3.45 -12.83 0.16
CA LEU A 169 -4.11 -12.09 1.25
C LEU A 169 -5.61 -12.41 1.29
N ASP A 170 -6.28 -12.43 0.14
CA ASP A 170 -7.70 -12.78 0.03
C ASP A 170 -8.01 -14.18 0.58
N ILE A 171 -7.16 -15.14 0.25
CA ILE A 171 -7.28 -16.51 0.75
C ILE A 171 -7.14 -16.52 2.28
N MET A 172 -6.21 -15.74 2.83
CA MET A 172 -5.99 -15.66 4.27
C MET A 172 -7.12 -14.91 5.00
N GLU A 173 -7.68 -13.86 4.41
CA GLU A 173 -8.87 -13.17 4.92
C GLU A 173 -10.06 -14.12 5.00
N ALA A 174 -10.33 -14.87 3.92
CA ALA A 174 -11.41 -15.85 3.89
C ALA A 174 -11.24 -16.97 4.93
N VAL A 175 -10.01 -17.28 5.35
CA VAL A 175 -9.76 -18.19 6.48
C VAL A 175 -10.22 -17.57 7.79
N CYS A 176 -9.94 -16.28 8.02
CA CYS A 176 -10.41 -15.59 9.22
C CYS A 176 -11.93 -15.47 9.26
N GLU A 177 -12.55 -15.06 8.16
CA GLU A 177 -14.02 -14.98 8.07
C GLU A 177 -14.70 -16.30 8.43
N LYS A 178 -14.17 -17.43 7.93
CA LYS A 178 -14.71 -18.77 8.24
C LYS A 178 -14.56 -19.14 9.71
N GLN A 179 -13.45 -18.75 10.35
CA GLN A 179 -13.25 -19.01 11.78
C GLN A 179 -14.20 -18.17 12.64
N ASP A 180 -14.39 -16.90 12.29
CA ASP A 180 -15.32 -16.03 13.00
C ASP A 180 -16.77 -16.54 12.87
N GLN A 181 -17.17 -16.98 11.68
CA GLN A 181 -18.47 -17.62 11.46
C GLN A 181 -18.64 -18.90 12.28
N ALA A 182 -17.61 -19.76 12.35
CA ALA A 182 -17.65 -20.97 13.16
C ALA A 182 -17.83 -20.65 14.66
N ALA A 183 -17.08 -19.67 15.16
CA ALA A 183 -17.17 -19.22 16.54
C ALA A 183 -18.54 -18.61 16.89
N GLN A 184 -19.14 -17.82 15.98
CA GLN A 184 -20.48 -17.27 16.17
C GLN A 184 -21.58 -18.35 16.17
N ASN A 185 -21.38 -19.43 15.42
CA ASN A 185 -22.30 -20.55 15.34
C ASN A 185 -22.13 -21.59 16.47
N GLY A 186 -21.21 -21.35 17.42
CA GLY A 186 -21.05 -22.17 18.62
C GLY A 186 -20.37 -23.52 18.41
N TYR A 187 -19.53 -23.65 17.38
CA TYR A 187 -18.70 -24.84 17.12
C TYR A 187 -17.27 -24.69 17.62
#